data_AF-A0A7X0LV26-F1
#
_entry.id   AF-A0A7X0LV26-F1
#
_cell.length_a   1.000
_cell.length_b   1.000
_cell.length_c   1.000
_cell.angle_alpha   90.00
_cell.angle_beta   90.00
_cell.angle_gamma   90.00
#
_symmetry.space_group_name_H-M   'P 1'
#
loop_
_entity.id
_entity.type
_entity.pdbx_description
1 polymer ?
#
loop_
_entity_poly.entity_id
_entity_poly.type
_entity_poly.pdbx_seq_one_letter_code
_entity_poly.pdbx_strand_id
1 'polypeptide(L)' 'MEVNVVSNGFHIVKTRDQIGGTLRTDVFELDTGRFQAFSNYIQDKEEEIIGFAESFNAKEAIRLSRKDLRKQWQSAR' A
#
# COMPACT_ATOMS: atom_id res chain seq x y z
N MET A 1 -11.33 -6.74 -1.06
CA MET A 1 -10.32 -6.05 -0.26
C MET A 1 -10.43 -6.61 1.14
N GLU A 2 -9.33 -7.12 1.68
CA GLU A 2 -9.28 -7.69 3.03
C GLU A 2 -8.43 -6.77 3.91
N VAL A 3 -8.92 -6.45 5.11
CA VAL A 3 -8.25 -5.57 6.07
C VAL A 3 -7.95 -6.38 7.32
N ASN A 4 -6.67 -6.58 7.59
CA ASN A 4 -6.18 -7.25 8.78
C ASN A 4 -5.65 -6.20 9.76
N VAL A 5 -6.32 -6.05 10.89
CA VAL A 5 -5.89 -5.17 11.97
C VAL A 5 -4.80 -5.90 12.76
N VAL A 6 -3.59 -5.36 12.77
CA VAL A 6 -2.45 -5.97 13.46
C VAL A 6 -2.30 -5.38 14.87
N SER A 7 -2.49 -4.07 15.00
CA SER A 7 -2.53 -3.36 16.29
C SER A 7 -3.37 -2.09 16.18
N ASN A 8 -3.56 -1.38 17.30
CA ASN A 8 -4.07 -0.02 17.26
C ASN A 8 -3.13 0.83 16.38
N GLY A 9 -3.69 1.46 15.34
CA GLY A 9 -2.95 2.27 14.39
C GLY A 9 -2.14 1.50 13.34
N PHE A 10 -2.20 0.16 13.27
CA PHE A 10 -1.53 -0.59 12.19
C PHE A 10 -2.47 -1.58 11.51
N HIS A 11 -2.60 -1.43 10.19
CA HIS A 11 -3.46 -2.25 9.36
C HIS A 11 -2.71 -2.77 8.13
N ILE A 12 -2.94 -4.03 7.79
CA ILE A 12 -2.47 -4.62 6.54
C ILE A 12 -3.68 -4.80 5.64
N VAL A 13 -3.66 -4.16 4.48
CA VAL A 13 -4.70 -4.28 3.47
C VAL A 13 -4.19 -5.15 2.33
N LYS A 14 -4.82 -6.30 2.11
CA LYS A 14 -4.55 -7.16 0.96
C LYS A 14 -5.60 -6.93 -0.11
N THR A 15 -5.17 -6.71 -1.33
CA THR A 15 -6.05 -6.52 -2.50
C THR A 15 -5.54 -7.37 -3.64
N ARG A 16 -6.40 -8.26 -4.14
CA ARG A 16 -6.12 -9.00 -5.37
C ARG A 16 -6.23 -8.04 -6.54
N ASP A 17 -5.18 -7.92 -7.33
CA ASP A 17 -5.19 -7.11 -8.54
C ASP A 17 -5.69 -7.95 -9.74
N GLN A 18 -6.19 -7.29 -10.77
CA GLN A 18 -6.77 -7.95 -11.96
C GLN A 18 -5.73 -8.73 -12.78
N ILE A 19 -4.46 -8.41 -12.60
CA ILE A 19 -3.29 -9.05 -13.22
C ILE A 19 -2.81 -10.31 -12.47
N GLY A 20 -3.54 -10.76 -11.44
CA GLY A 20 -3.24 -11.99 -10.71
C GLY A 20 -2.30 -11.84 -9.51
N GLY A 21 -1.60 -10.70 -9.37
CA GLY A 21 -0.77 -10.38 -8.22
C GLY A 21 -1.59 -10.05 -6.96
N THR A 22 -1.02 -10.34 -5.78
CA THR A 22 -1.55 -9.85 -4.51
C THR A 22 -0.82 -8.57 -4.13
N LEU A 23 -1.57 -7.47 -4.05
CA LEU A 23 -1.08 -6.20 -3.55
C LEU A 23 -1.24 -6.16 -2.03
N ARG A 24 -0.14 -5.91 -1.33
CA ARG A 24 -0.14 -5.65 0.11
C ARG A 24 0.03 -4.14 0.32
N THR A 25 -0.78 -3.56 1.20
CA THR A 25 -0.63 -2.18 1.65
C THR A 25 -0.54 -2.17 3.17
N ASP A 26 0.60 -1.75 3.70
CA ASP A 26 0.83 -1.55 5.13
C ASP A 26 0.45 -0.10 5.48
N VAL A 27 -0.43 0.08 6.46
CA VAL A 27 -1.03 1.37 6.82
C VAL A 27 -0.80 1.66 8.29
N PHE A 28 -0.13 2.77 8.57
CA PHE A 28 0.23 3.23 9.91
C PHE A 28 -0.51 4.53 10.23
N GLU A 29 -1.16 4.59 11.38
CA GLU A 29 -1.67 5.82 11.98
C GLU A 29 -0.58 6.43 12.85
N LEU A 30 -0.20 7.66 12.55
CA LEU A 30 0.78 8.43 13.32
C LEU A 30 0.09 9.18 14.46
N ASP A 31 0.87 9.55 15.48
CA ASP A 31 0.42 10.42 16.59
C ASP A 31 -0.14 11.77 16.11
N THR A 32 0.18 12.18 14.88
CA THR A 32 -0.33 13.39 14.23
C THR A 32 -1.75 13.24 13.64
N GLY A 33 -2.36 12.06 13.72
CA GLY A 33 -3.65 11.73 13.08
C GLY A 33 -3.54 11.53 11.56
N ARG A 34 -2.33 11.46 11.02
CA ARG A 34 -2.07 11.11 9.61
C ARG A 34 -1.90 9.61 9.47
N PHE A 35 -2.32 9.10 8.31
CA PHE A 35 -2.07 7.74 7.87
C PHE A 35 -0.94 7.73 6.85
N GLN A 36 0.08 6.91 7.09
CA GLN A 36 1.10 6.54 6.11
C GLN A 36 0.73 5.19 5.49
N ALA A 37 0.85 5.06 4.18
CA ALA A 37 0.56 3.83 3.46
C ALA A 37 1.72 3.43 2.53
N PHE A 38 2.13 2.18 2.62
CA PHE A 38 3.19 1.57 1.81
C PHE A 38 2.59 0.40 1.04
N SER A 39 2.58 0.45 -0.29
CA SER A 39 2.01 -0.58 -1.14
C SER A 39 3.09 -1.27 -1.95
N ASN A 40 3.08 -2.59 -1.95
CA ASN A 40 4.01 -3.41 -2.73
C ASN A 40 3.30 -4.64 -3.34
N TYR A 41 3.77 -5.08 -4.50
CA TYR A 41 3.34 -6.35 -5.08
C TYR A 41 4.07 -7.49 -4.37
N ILE A 42 3.31 -8.49 -3.93
CA ILE A 42 3.88 -9.78 -3.52
C ILE A 42 4.03 -10.59 -4.82
N GLN A 43 5.10 -10.34 -5.56
CA GLN A 43 5.49 -11.13 -6.72
C GLN A 43 7.00 -11.42 -6.63
N ASP A 44 7.41 -12.59 -7.13
CA ASP A 44 8.65 -13.26 -6.77
C ASP A 44 9.92 -12.39 -6.85
N LYS A 45 10.52 -12.18 -5.67
CA LYS A 45 11.95 -12.00 -5.32
C LYS A 45 12.85 -10.97 -6.02
N GLU A 46 12.54 -10.38 -7.17
CA GLU A 46 13.60 -9.65 -7.91
C GLU A 46 13.43 -8.14 -8.10
N GLU A 47 12.26 -7.53 -7.86
CA GLU A 47 12.14 -6.06 -7.98
C GLU A 47 11.17 -5.48 -6.96
N GLU A 48 11.71 -4.88 -5.89
CA GLU A 48 10.89 -4.26 -4.84
C GLU A 48 10.46 -2.86 -5.25
N ILE A 49 9.40 -2.76 -6.05
CA ILE A 49 8.72 -1.50 -6.34
C ILE A 49 7.75 -1.22 -5.18
N ILE A 50 7.93 -0.08 -4.49
CA ILE A 50 7.14 0.29 -3.31
C ILE A 50 6.52 1.67 -3.53
N GLY A 51 5.19 1.73 -3.61
CA GLY A 51 4.47 3.00 -3.62
C GLY A 51 4.26 3.54 -2.21
N PHE A 52 4.49 4.84 -2.02
CA PHE A 52 4.31 5.52 -0.73
C PHE A 52 3.31 6.66 -0.83
N ALA A 53 2.51 6.86 0.22
CA ALA A 53 1.73 8.09 0.38
C ALA A 53 1.31 8.34 1.83
N GLU A 54 0.97 9.59 2.12
CA GLU A 54 0.37 10.02 3.39
C GLU A 54 -0.97 10.72 3.16
N SER A 55 -1.89 10.61 4.11
CA SER A 55 -3.14 11.37 4.12
C SER A 55 -3.77 11.39 5.52
N PHE A 56 -4.61 12.36 5.83
CA PHE A 56 -5.46 12.35 7.03
C PHE A 56 -6.60 11.32 6.96
N ASN A 57 -6.71 10.58 5.85
CA ASN A 57 -7.70 9.53 5.67
C ASN A 57 -7.01 8.24 5.19
N ALA A 58 -7.19 7.15 5.93
CA ALA A 58 -6.58 5.86 5.61
C ALA A 58 -6.89 5.37 4.19
N LYS A 59 -8.15 5.48 3.73
CA LYS A 59 -8.55 5.05 2.37
C LYS A 59 -7.84 5.87 1.30
N GLU A 60 -7.66 7.17 1.54
CA GLU A 60 -6.99 8.06 0.62
C GLU A 60 -5.47 7.82 0.58
N ALA A 61 -4.83 7.61 1.74
CA ALA A 61 -3.42 7.22 1.82
C ALA A 61 -3.17 5.93 1.03
N ILE A 62 -4.01 4.90 1.21
CA ILE A 62 -3.95 3.65 0.44
C ILE A 62 -4.09 3.94 -1.06
N ARG A 63 -5.12 4.70 -1.47
CA ARG A 63 -5.37 5.00 -2.89
C ARG A 63 -4.17 5.69 -3.55
N LEU A 64 -3.58 6.67 -2.86
CA LEU A 64 -2.43 7.42 -3.35
C LEU A 64 -1.16 6.55 -3.42
N SER A 65 -0.91 5.75 -2.38
CA SER A 65 0.23 4.82 -2.33
C SER A 65 0.19 3.84 -3.50
N ARG A 66 -1.00 3.29 -3.82
CA ARG A 66 -1.18 2.40 -4.98
C ARG A 66 -1.00 3.11 -6.32
N LYS A 67 -1.41 4.38 -6.41
CA LYS A 67 -1.18 5.19 -7.61
C LYS A 67 0.30 5.43 -7.83
N ASP A 68 1.04 5.70 -6.76
CA ASP A 68 2.48 5.89 -6.80
C ASP A 68 3.20 4.60 -7.21
N LEU A 69 2.82 3.46 -6.62
CA LEU A 69 3.33 2.13 -7.01
C LEU A 69 3.20 1.87 -8.52
N ARG A 70 2.03 2.17 -9.10
CA ARG A 70 1.79 1.98 -10.54
C ARG A 70 2.68 2.86 -11.41
N LYS A 71 2.99 4.09 -10.97
CA LYS A 71 3.91 4.97 -11.70
C LYS A 71 5.32 4.39 -11.69
N GLN A 72 5.80 3.99 -10.51
CA GLN A 72 7.14 3.41 -10.39
C GLN A 72 7.26 2.12 -11.22
N TRP A 73 6.22 1.29 -11.24
CA TRP A 73 6.20 0.09 -12.07
C TRP A 73 6.23 0.38 -13.58
N GLN A 74 5.56 1.44 -14.03
CA GLN A 74 5.67 1.88 -15.43
C GLN A 74 7.05 2.45 -15.76
N SER A 75 7.73 3.08 -14.80
CA SER A 75 9.08 3.62 -14.99
C SER A 75 10.19 2.58 -14.97
N ALA A 76 9.95 1.42 -14.33
CA ALA A 76 10.90 0.31 -14.29
C ALA A 76 10.89 -0.57 -15.56
N ARG A 77 9.94 -0.35 -16.47
CA ARG A 77 9.71 -1.15 -17.68
C ARG A 77 10.22 -0.45 -18.93
#